data_AF-A0A2T4X8L2-F1
#
_entry.id   AF-A0A2T4X8L2-F1
#
_cell.length_a   1.000
_cell.length_b   1.000
_cell.length_c   1.000
_cell.angle_alpha   90.00
_cell.angle_beta   90.00
_cell.angle_gamma   90.00
#
_symmetry.space_group_name_H-M   'P 1'
#
loop_
_entity.id
_entity.type
_entity.pdbx_description
1 polymer ?
#
loop_
_entity_poly.entity_id
_entity_poly.type
_entity_poly.pdbx_seq_one_letter_code
_entity_poly.pdbx_strand_id
1 'polypeptide(L)'
;MKSMKLRPYILFVLLLVVPMGCADLAVENTNEPDRQKAITQPSDLVSLLGGTTSSVVQMTVEVYAVHVDAMADQTTTTNAYFNFWDFAEQPRLRLNNAPSYSSASVFTSPWSSWNRGISTANTLIAIIENDGTIIEVDGVDVTANVLAGAYFLRGLAEGYIGMTYDQGYVVTPDTDLTTLEYSSYTDVILAAVADMDKAIEIANGAPASFSYSAIAGTANSWNKNEFKDIANSYAAKFLANWARTLAEANDPAHWALVESYANKGIGGSAASSTLTNFIVTSVGPNVLVHNYADWTGYVLSDGAGYLPSDQKIAHLLDPENQPVDYPAADGVVLDPVVSDDARAYYQNYTTTFGFLRADRNRALFTNYWNWRMWAGNNWWEDGYPIPMITGVEMDYIRAEAKVFQGDGAGAAAIMNNTPAGNVAMDLSPFELPQVTLGNDVTENLFLTGGTTFTGSESLADWQWNFLKEYSMELDMMGGYGLQWYMMRRHDLLQPGTALQFAVPGAELGYYGIPQYSFGGAGNESEVGTADGSNSWKNLYSKTSATTSSVNGAVETFAPKMVMPSVVPNTQNEAKIDQ
;
A
#
# COMPACT_ATOMS: atom_id res chain seq x y z
N MET A 1 51.75 -66.93 14.55
CA MET A 1 52.64 -67.25 13.40
C MET A 1 53.45 -66.00 13.08
N LYS A 2 54.79 -66.15 13.16
CA LYS A 2 55.91 -65.41 12.52
C LYS A 2 55.62 -63.96 12.05
N SER A 3 56.17 -62.93 12.71
CA SER A 3 57.51 -62.35 12.44
C SER A 3 57.72 -61.98 10.96
N MET A 4 58.12 -60.74 10.64
CA MET A 4 59.53 -60.39 10.39
C MET A 4 59.63 -59.00 9.72
N LYS A 5 60.54 -58.16 10.21
CA LYS A 5 61.10 -57.00 9.50
C LYS A 5 62.01 -57.50 8.38
N LEU A 6 62.13 -56.78 7.25
CA LEU A 6 63.40 -56.47 6.56
C LEU A 6 63.17 -55.52 5.37
N ARG A 7 63.89 -54.38 5.32
CA ARG A 7 64.21 -53.54 4.13
C ARG A 7 65.34 -54.25 3.30
N PRO A 8 65.98 -53.73 2.22
CA PRO A 8 65.84 -52.51 1.37
C PRO A 8 66.00 -52.79 -0.17
N TYR A 9 65.92 -51.78 -1.07
CA TYR A 9 66.64 -51.64 -2.39
C TYR A 9 66.36 -50.22 -2.93
N ILE A 10 67.31 -49.27 -2.94
CA ILE A 10 68.29 -48.86 -3.98
C ILE A 10 67.68 -48.44 -5.35
N LEU A 11 67.79 -47.11 -5.57
CA LEU A 11 67.93 -46.30 -6.81
C LEU A 11 67.77 -46.96 -8.19
N PHE A 12 66.97 -46.33 -9.07
CA PHE A 12 67.46 -45.73 -10.32
C PHE A 12 66.51 -44.65 -10.86
N VAL A 13 67.12 -43.59 -11.40
CA VAL A 13 66.56 -42.35 -11.96
C VAL A 13 66.03 -42.60 -13.38
N LEU A 14 64.90 -42.00 -13.76
CA LEU A 14 64.78 -41.34 -15.08
C LEU A 14 63.68 -40.27 -15.09
N LEU A 15 64.09 -39.06 -15.46
CA LEU A 15 63.27 -37.90 -15.78
C LEU A 15 62.37 -38.19 -16.98
N LEU A 16 61.10 -37.79 -16.89
CA LEU A 16 60.28 -37.40 -18.04
C LEU A 16 59.30 -36.32 -17.57
N VAL A 17 59.69 -35.06 -17.79
CA VAL A 17 58.82 -33.90 -17.62
C VAL A 17 57.94 -33.82 -18.85
N VAL A 18 56.63 -33.97 -18.66
CA VAL A 18 55.60 -33.62 -19.64
C VAL A 18 54.84 -32.42 -19.06
N PRO A 19 54.66 -31.30 -19.78
CA PRO A 19 53.84 -30.21 -19.32
C PRO A 19 52.37 -30.61 -19.50
N MET A 20 51.70 -31.01 -18.41
CA MET A 20 50.24 -31.05 -18.39
C MET A 20 49.73 -29.65 -18.08
N GLY A 21 48.88 -29.15 -18.97
CA GLY A 21 48.29 -27.82 -18.90
C GLY A 21 47.57 -27.57 -17.59
N CYS A 22 47.45 -26.29 -17.23
CA CYS A 22 46.55 -25.83 -16.20
C CYS A 22 45.16 -26.39 -16.50
N ALA A 23 44.76 -27.39 -15.72
CA ALA A 23 43.37 -27.79 -15.64
C ALA A 23 42.58 -26.55 -15.25
N ASP A 24 41.62 -26.21 -16.10
CA ASP A 24 40.58 -25.24 -15.84
C ASP A 24 39.91 -25.61 -14.51
N LEU A 25 40.07 -24.74 -13.52
CA LEU A 25 39.44 -24.83 -12.21
C LEU A 25 38.19 -23.93 -12.19
N ALA A 26 37.43 -23.90 -13.28
CA ALA A 26 36.03 -23.55 -13.22
C ALA A 26 35.32 -24.61 -12.35
N VAL A 27 35.23 -24.34 -11.04
CA VAL A 27 34.26 -25.03 -10.19
C VAL A 27 32.90 -24.62 -10.72
N GLU A 28 32.25 -25.53 -11.43
CA GLU A 28 30.85 -25.41 -11.81
C GLU A 28 30.05 -25.06 -10.56
N ASN A 29 29.43 -23.89 -10.55
CA ASN A 29 28.59 -23.47 -9.44
C ASN A 29 27.32 -24.33 -9.45
N THR A 30 27.34 -25.45 -8.73
CA THR A 30 26.16 -26.34 -8.58
C THR A 30 25.03 -25.71 -7.75
N ASN A 31 25.21 -24.48 -7.27
CA ASN A 31 24.17 -23.65 -6.67
C ASN A 31 23.60 -22.61 -7.63
N GLU A 32 24.02 -22.57 -8.91
CA GLU A 32 23.13 -21.97 -9.91
C GLU A 32 21.85 -22.80 -9.92
N PRO A 33 20.69 -22.22 -9.59
CA PRO A 33 19.44 -22.93 -9.80
C PRO A 33 19.41 -23.27 -11.28
N ASP A 34 19.35 -24.57 -11.58
CA ASP A 34 19.27 -25.12 -12.93
C ASP A 34 18.01 -24.54 -13.60
N ARG A 35 18.16 -23.33 -14.16
CA ARG A 35 17.08 -22.49 -14.68
C ARG A 35 16.38 -23.21 -15.84
N GLN A 36 17.11 -24.10 -16.51
CA GLN A 36 16.62 -25.04 -17.53
C GLN A 36 15.86 -26.25 -16.98
N LYS A 37 16.09 -26.70 -15.73
CA LYS A 37 15.32 -27.81 -15.13
C LYS A 37 14.12 -27.38 -14.28
N ALA A 38 14.09 -26.14 -13.77
CA ALA A 38 13.04 -25.70 -12.85
C ALA A 38 11.69 -25.38 -13.51
N ILE A 39 11.66 -25.19 -14.84
CA ILE A 39 10.47 -24.84 -15.61
C ILE A 39 10.33 -25.89 -16.72
N THR A 40 9.36 -26.79 -16.57
CA THR A 40 9.24 -27.94 -17.48
C THR A 40 8.30 -27.64 -18.64
N GLN A 41 7.40 -26.65 -18.49
CA GLN A 41 6.41 -26.25 -19.50
C GLN A 41 6.21 -24.71 -19.53
N PRO A 42 5.91 -24.10 -20.70
CA PRO A 42 5.58 -22.67 -20.82
C PRO A 42 4.46 -22.19 -19.89
N SER A 43 3.48 -23.04 -19.57
CA SER A 43 2.39 -22.74 -18.63
C SER A 43 2.87 -22.50 -17.19
N ASP A 44 4.01 -23.09 -16.81
CA ASP A 44 4.59 -22.90 -15.48
C ASP A 44 5.06 -21.45 -15.29
N LEU A 45 5.55 -20.80 -16.36
CA LEU A 45 5.96 -19.39 -16.35
C LEU A 45 4.77 -18.44 -16.16
N VAL A 46 3.65 -18.73 -16.83
CA VAL A 46 2.40 -17.97 -16.66
C VAL A 46 1.90 -18.10 -15.21
N SER A 47 1.97 -19.32 -14.66
CA SER A 47 1.54 -19.60 -13.29
C SER A 47 2.46 -18.94 -12.25
N LEU A 48 3.77 -18.94 -12.52
CA LEU A 48 4.77 -18.27 -11.68
C LEU A 48 4.55 -16.75 -11.63
N LEU A 49 4.29 -16.13 -12.79
CA LEU A 49 3.94 -14.71 -12.86
C LEU A 49 2.67 -14.43 -12.04
N GLY A 50 1.57 -15.12 -12.33
CA GLY A 50 0.29 -14.89 -11.65
C GLY A 50 0.35 -15.14 -10.14
N GLY A 51 1.03 -16.19 -9.69
CA GLY A 51 1.21 -16.49 -8.27
C GLY A 51 2.06 -15.46 -7.53
N THR A 52 3.13 -14.96 -8.17
CA THR A 52 3.98 -13.93 -7.56
C THR A 52 3.29 -12.57 -7.54
N THR A 53 2.60 -12.19 -8.62
CA THR A 53 1.79 -10.96 -8.65
C THR A 53 0.71 -10.98 -7.58
N SER A 54 0.02 -12.12 -7.40
CA SER A 54 -0.93 -12.30 -6.29
C SER A 54 -0.30 -12.06 -4.92
N SER A 55 0.91 -12.57 -4.69
CA SER A 55 1.62 -12.36 -3.42
C SER A 55 2.05 -10.90 -3.20
N VAL A 56 2.47 -10.20 -4.26
CA VAL A 56 2.82 -8.77 -4.20
C VAL A 56 1.58 -7.92 -3.94
N VAL A 57 0.48 -8.19 -4.66
CA VAL A 57 -0.82 -7.52 -4.49
C VAL A 57 -1.37 -7.78 -3.08
N GLN A 58 -1.36 -9.03 -2.60
CA GLN A 58 -1.79 -9.38 -1.24
C GLN A 58 -1.06 -8.55 -0.19
N MET A 59 0.26 -8.37 -0.34
CA MET A 59 1.05 -7.59 0.63
C MET A 59 0.56 -6.14 0.74
N THR A 60 -0.04 -5.58 -0.32
CA THR A 60 -0.58 -4.22 -0.29
C THR A 60 -1.88 -4.11 0.52
N VAL A 61 -2.56 -5.22 0.78
CA VAL A 61 -3.84 -5.28 1.50
C VAL A 61 -3.75 -6.16 2.74
N GLU A 62 -2.52 -6.39 3.23
CA GLU A 62 -2.24 -7.23 4.38
C GLU A 62 -2.30 -6.44 5.69
N VAL A 63 -2.37 -7.15 6.82
CA VAL A 63 -2.45 -6.56 8.18
C VAL A 63 -1.36 -5.51 8.47
N TYR A 64 -0.22 -5.57 7.80
CA TYR A 64 0.87 -4.61 7.96
C TYR A 64 0.50 -3.17 7.56
N ALA A 65 -0.54 -2.99 6.72
CA ALA A 65 -1.04 -1.67 6.37
C ALA A 65 -1.64 -0.94 7.60
N VAL A 66 -2.18 -1.68 8.57
CA VAL A 66 -2.73 -1.14 9.83
C VAL A 66 -1.67 -0.35 10.61
N HIS A 67 -0.42 -0.80 10.63
CA HIS A 67 0.67 -0.09 11.33
C HIS A 67 0.95 1.27 10.70
N VAL A 68 0.90 1.35 9.38
CA VAL A 68 1.13 2.59 8.64
C VAL A 68 -0.06 3.54 8.81
N ASP A 69 -1.27 3.00 8.86
CA ASP A 69 -2.49 3.76 9.18
C ASP A 69 -2.48 4.33 10.60
N ALA A 70 -1.95 3.59 11.57
CA ALA A 70 -1.76 4.08 12.93
C ALA A 70 -0.77 5.25 13.01
N MET A 71 0.26 5.25 12.14
CA MET A 71 1.17 6.40 12.01
C MET A 71 0.51 7.61 11.36
N ALA A 72 -0.51 7.39 10.52
CA ALA A 72 -1.30 8.42 9.85
C ALA A 72 -2.52 8.88 10.66
N ASP A 73 -2.72 8.34 11.87
CA ASP A 73 -3.93 8.56 12.67
C ASP A 73 -5.21 8.24 11.88
N GLN A 74 -5.19 7.19 11.06
CA GLN A 74 -6.38 6.68 10.38
C GLN A 74 -7.12 5.69 11.29
N THR A 75 -6.37 4.80 11.92
CA THR A 75 -6.82 3.89 12.99
C THR A 75 -6.07 4.19 14.28
N THR A 76 -6.63 3.80 15.41
CA THR A 76 -6.01 3.95 16.72
C THR A 76 -6.15 2.71 17.57
N THR A 77 -5.22 2.50 18.49
CA THR A 77 -5.32 1.43 19.48
C THR A 77 -4.38 1.66 20.64
N THR A 78 -4.76 1.09 21.79
CA THR A 78 -3.83 0.87 22.89
C THR A 78 -3.46 -0.61 23.01
N ASN A 79 -3.93 -1.48 22.11
CA ASN A 79 -3.71 -2.91 22.17
C ASN A 79 -2.27 -3.28 21.75
N ALA A 80 -1.62 -4.13 22.53
CA ALA A 80 -0.25 -4.56 22.30
C ALA A 80 -0.16 -5.74 21.33
N TYR A 81 -1.29 -6.34 20.93
CA TYR A 81 -1.30 -7.40 19.91
C TYR A 81 -0.62 -6.91 18.64
N PHE A 82 0.30 -7.73 18.13
CA PHE A 82 1.11 -7.43 16.94
C PHE A 82 1.82 -6.06 16.98
N ASN A 83 1.99 -5.50 18.18
CA ASN A 83 2.53 -4.18 18.45
C ASN A 83 1.90 -3.02 17.66
N PHE A 84 0.60 -3.08 17.33
CA PHE A 84 -0.08 -1.96 16.68
C PHE A 84 0.04 -0.65 17.49
N TRP A 85 -0.06 -0.75 18.81
CA TRP A 85 0.05 0.40 19.71
C TRP A 85 1.37 1.17 19.56
N ASP A 86 2.50 0.52 19.29
CA ASP A 86 3.79 1.20 19.14
C ASP A 86 3.79 2.23 17.97
N PHE A 87 2.90 2.03 16.99
CA PHE A 87 2.73 2.90 15.83
C PHE A 87 1.67 3.97 16.04
N ALA A 88 0.71 3.74 16.95
CA ALA A 88 -0.34 4.70 17.34
C ALA A 88 0.10 5.61 18.49
N GLU A 89 1.06 5.19 19.32
CA GLU A 89 1.37 5.84 20.59
C GLU A 89 1.78 7.30 20.45
N GLN A 90 1.31 8.11 21.40
CA GLN A 90 1.57 9.54 21.46
C GLN A 90 2.14 9.93 22.84
N PRO A 91 3.31 10.59 22.93
CA PRO A 91 4.17 11.06 21.84
C PRO A 91 4.73 9.93 20.97
N ARG A 92 5.00 10.23 19.69
CA ARG A 92 5.44 9.22 18.71
C ARG A 92 6.71 8.52 19.16
N LEU A 93 6.74 7.21 19.00
CA LEU A 93 7.93 6.40 19.23
C LEU A 93 8.82 6.38 17.99
N ARG A 94 10.13 6.23 18.19
CA ARG A 94 11.04 5.90 17.09
C ARG A 94 10.74 4.48 16.63
N LEU A 95 10.64 4.26 15.33
CA LEU A 95 10.35 2.94 14.79
C LEU A 95 11.43 1.94 15.23
N ASN A 96 11.03 0.75 15.69
CA ASN A 96 11.95 -0.27 16.13
C ASN A 96 12.13 -1.35 15.05
N ASN A 97 13.05 -1.13 14.12
CA ASN A 97 13.38 -2.08 13.06
C ASN A 97 14.40 -3.16 13.48
N ALA A 98 14.66 -3.33 14.79
CA ALA A 98 15.63 -4.31 15.25
C ALA A 98 15.16 -5.74 14.94
N PRO A 99 16.06 -6.67 14.58
CA PRO A 99 15.70 -8.08 14.40
C PRO A 99 15.09 -8.72 15.65
N SER A 100 15.37 -8.18 16.83
CA SER A 100 14.83 -8.65 18.12
C SER A 100 13.48 -8.05 18.49
N TYR A 101 12.95 -7.11 17.69
CA TYR A 101 11.63 -6.54 17.92
C TYR A 101 10.54 -7.59 17.67
N SER A 102 9.56 -7.69 18.56
CA SER A 102 8.50 -8.72 18.47
C SER A 102 7.69 -8.64 17.18
N SER A 103 7.55 -7.44 16.62
CA SER A 103 6.87 -7.20 15.34
C SER A 103 7.84 -6.77 14.23
N ALA A 104 9.06 -7.31 14.21
CA ALA A 104 10.03 -7.06 13.13
C ALA A 104 9.47 -7.40 11.73
N SER A 105 8.47 -8.28 11.65
CA SER A 105 7.73 -8.63 10.44
C SER A 105 7.05 -7.44 9.74
N VAL A 106 6.72 -6.37 10.47
CA VAL A 106 6.17 -5.13 9.87
C VAL A 106 7.15 -4.52 8.86
N PHE A 107 8.45 -4.66 9.12
CA PHE A 107 9.50 -4.18 8.23
C PHE A 107 9.98 -5.29 7.27
N THR A 108 10.10 -6.54 7.73
CA THR A 108 10.70 -7.58 6.89
C THR A 108 9.72 -8.21 5.90
N SER A 109 8.43 -8.30 6.23
CA SER A 109 7.44 -8.97 5.36
C SER A 109 7.16 -8.18 4.07
N PRO A 110 6.87 -6.86 4.10
CA PRO A 110 6.70 -6.11 2.86
C PRO A 110 7.98 -6.07 2.03
N TRP A 111 9.13 -5.81 2.67
CA TRP A 111 10.44 -5.86 2.02
C TRP A 111 10.68 -7.18 1.28
N SER A 112 10.46 -8.31 1.96
CA SER A 112 10.72 -9.64 1.39
C SER A 112 9.74 -10.00 0.27
N SER A 113 8.47 -9.63 0.40
CA SER A 113 7.45 -9.91 -0.63
C SER A 113 7.74 -9.14 -1.91
N TRP A 114 8.04 -7.84 -1.79
CA TRP A 114 8.31 -7.00 -2.95
C TRP A 114 9.65 -7.36 -3.60
N ASN A 115 10.73 -7.60 -2.84
CA ASN A 115 11.99 -8.08 -3.43
C ASN A 115 11.84 -9.46 -4.11
N ARG A 116 10.95 -10.33 -3.62
CA ARG A 116 10.60 -11.58 -4.33
C ARG A 116 9.92 -11.28 -5.67
N GLY A 117 9.01 -10.31 -5.72
CA GLY A 117 8.41 -9.81 -6.96
C GLY A 117 9.46 -9.40 -8.00
N ILE A 118 10.44 -8.60 -7.58
CA ILE A 118 11.58 -8.17 -8.41
C ILE A 118 12.38 -9.37 -8.91
N SER A 119 12.73 -10.31 -8.02
CA SER A 119 13.51 -11.50 -8.37
C SER A 119 12.79 -12.40 -9.39
N THR A 120 11.50 -12.67 -9.20
CA THR A 120 10.68 -13.43 -10.16
C THR A 120 10.59 -12.71 -11.49
N ALA A 121 10.31 -11.41 -11.49
CA ALA A 121 10.23 -10.62 -12.70
C ALA A 121 11.54 -10.66 -13.50
N ASN A 122 12.69 -10.45 -12.85
CA ASN A 122 14.00 -10.56 -13.48
C ASN A 122 14.27 -11.94 -14.07
N THR A 123 13.80 -12.99 -13.42
CA THR A 123 13.90 -14.36 -13.95
C THR A 123 13.09 -14.52 -15.23
N LEU A 124 11.84 -14.04 -15.25
CA LEU A 124 10.96 -14.11 -16.43
C LEU A 124 11.49 -13.25 -17.59
N ILE A 125 11.97 -12.04 -17.30
CA ILE A 125 12.55 -11.13 -18.28
C ILE A 125 13.80 -11.77 -18.89
N ALA A 126 14.71 -12.34 -18.08
CA ALA A 126 15.88 -13.05 -18.57
C ALA A 126 15.51 -14.20 -19.54
N ILE A 127 14.54 -15.04 -19.16
CA ILE A 127 14.11 -16.18 -19.96
C ILE A 127 13.56 -15.74 -21.33
N ILE A 128 12.83 -14.62 -21.38
CA ILE A 128 12.21 -14.13 -22.61
C ILE A 128 13.21 -13.32 -23.45
N GLU A 129 13.88 -12.33 -22.86
CA GLU A 129 14.72 -11.37 -23.59
C GLU A 129 16.15 -11.87 -23.80
N ASN A 130 16.77 -12.51 -22.81
CA ASN A 130 18.16 -12.97 -22.90
C ASN A 130 18.24 -14.36 -23.55
N ASP A 131 17.35 -15.29 -23.15
CA ASP A 131 17.36 -16.66 -23.69
C ASP A 131 16.51 -16.80 -24.98
N GLY A 132 15.68 -15.81 -25.30
CA GLY A 132 14.84 -15.80 -26.50
C GLY A 132 13.66 -16.79 -26.47
N THR A 133 13.18 -17.14 -25.27
CA THR A 133 12.12 -18.13 -25.10
C THR A 133 10.76 -17.60 -25.54
N ILE A 134 10.07 -18.36 -26.38
CA ILE A 134 8.66 -18.12 -26.74
C ILE A 134 7.77 -18.90 -25.76
N ILE A 135 6.76 -18.23 -25.22
CA ILE A 135 5.80 -18.82 -24.29
C ILE A 135 4.49 -19.07 -25.05
N GLU A 136 4.28 -20.33 -25.44
CA GLU A 136 3.02 -20.78 -26.05
C GLU A 136 2.16 -21.56 -25.05
N VAL A 137 0.89 -21.18 -24.90
CA VAL A 137 -0.11 -21.89 -24.10
C VAL A 137 -1.27 -22.26 -25.01
N ASP A 138 -1.63 -23.55 -25.05
CA ASP A 138 -2.70 -24.08 -25.91
C ASP A 138 -2.59 -23.67 -27.39
N GLY A 139 -1.35 -23.53 -27.89
CA GLY A 139 -1.06 -23.13 -29.27
C GLY A 139 -1.18 -21.62 -29.54
N VAL A 140 -1.28 -20.79 -28.49
CA VAL A 140 -1.29 -19.32 -28.58
C VAL A 140 -0.01 -18.77 -27.97
N ASP A 141 0.71 -17.95 -28.73
CA ASP A 141 1.85 -17.18 -28.23
C ASP A 141 1.37 -16.08 -27.26
N VAL A 142 1.75 -16.23 -26.00
CA VAL A 142 1.45 -15.29 -24.90
C VAL A 142 2.73 -14.62 -24.37
N THR A 143 3.84 -14.68 -25.11
CA THR A 143 5.14 -14.13 -24.71
C THR A 143 5.04 -12.66 -24.34
N ALA A 144 4.34 -11.86 -25.16
CA ALA A 144 4.14 -10.43 -24.89
C ALA A 144 3.32 -10.17 -23.61
N ASN A 145 2.36 -11.03 -23.28
CA ASN A 145 1.55 -10.91 -22.06
C ASN A 145 2.41 -11.14 -20.83
N VAL A 146 3.24 -12.20 -20.86
CA VAL A 146 4.14 -12.53 -19.75
C VAL A 146 5.22 -11.48 -19.59
N LEU A 147 5.82 -11.01 -20.70
CA LEU A 147 6.88 -10.01 -20.65
C LEU A 147 6.37 -8.67 -20.11
N ALA A 148 5.25 -8.15 -20.63
CA ALA A 148 4.64 -6.93 -20.11
C ALA A 148 4.25 -7.09 -18.64
N GLY A 149 3.68 -8.24 -18.27
CA GLY A 149 3.34 -8.55 -16.89
C GLY A 149 4.55 -8.66 -15.96
N ALA A 150 5.70 -9.15 -16.44
CA ALA A 150 6.93 -9.24 -15.66
C ALA A 150 7.52 -7.84 -15.38
N TYR A 151 7.59 -6.97 -16.39
CA TYR A 151 7.98 -5.57 -16.19
C TYR A 151 7.00 -4.85 -15.24
N PHE A 152 5.70 -5.05 -15.41
CA PHE A 152 4.69 -4.51 -14.49
C PHE A 152 4.87 -5.01 -13.05
N LEU A 153 5.15 -6.32 -12.86
CA LEU A 153 5.42 -6.90 -11.54
C LEU A 153 6.66 -6.28 -10.88
N ARG A 154 7.76 -6.11 -11.63
CA ARG A 154 8.98 -5.47 -11.10
C ARG A 154 8.72 -4.03 -10.72
N GLY A 155 8.10 -3.25 -11.61
CA GLY A 155 7.73 -1.87 -11.33
C GLY A 155 6.77 -1.73 -10.16
N LEU A 156 5.80 -2.63 -10.01
CA LEU A 156 4.87 -2.63 -8.87
C LEU A 156 5.63 -2.83 -7.55
N ALA A 157 6.52 -3.82 -7.50
CA ALA A 157 7.30 -4.14 -6.33
C ALA A 157 8.31 -3.02 -5.98
N GLU A 158 9.04 -2.50 -6.96
CA GLU A 158 9.97 -1.37 -6.79
C GLU A 158 9.23 -0.13 -6.31
N GLY A 159 8.08 0.19 -6.90
CA GLY A 159 7.29 1.36 -6.53
C GLY A 159 6.86 1.33 -5.06
N TYR A 160 6.38 0.18 -4.57
CA TYR A 160 6.04 0.03 -3.15
C TYR A 160 7.28 0.08 -2.23
N ILE A 161 8.42 -0.53 -2.62
CA ILE A 161 9.67 -0.39 -1.86
C ILE A 161 10.06 1.09 -1.77
N GLY A 162 10.08 1.80 -2.89
CA GLY A 162 10.48 3.21 -2.95
C GLY A 162 9.52 4.15 -2.22
N MET A 163 8.21 3.84 -2.17
CA MET A 163 7.26 4.61 -1.37
C MET A 163 7.44 4.35 0.14
N THR A 164 7.75 3.13 0.56
CA THR A 164 7.80 2.75 1.98
C THR A 164 9.17 2.97 2.63
N TYR A 165 10.23 2.43 2.05
CA TYR A 165 11.58 2.40 2.63
C TYR A 165 12.42 3.58 2.17
N ASP A 166 13.42 3.97 2.95
CA ASP A 166 14.35 5.05 2.64
C ASP A 166 15.28 4.71 1.47
N GLN A 167 15.53 3.42 1.26
CA GLN A 167 16.45 2.89 0.26
C GLN A 167 15.95 1.52 -0.23
N GLY A 168 16.38 1.12 -1.41
CA GLY A 168 16.04 -0.18 -2.01
C GLY A 168 17.10 -0.63 -2.99
N TYR A 169 16.83 -1.70 -3.73
CA TYR A 169 17.70 -2.15 -4.81
C TYR A 169 17.04 -1.82 -6.15
N VAL A 170 17.84 -1.37 -7.12
CA VAL A 170 17.46 -1.30 -8.54
C VAL A 170 18.25 -2.37 -9.27
N VAL A 171 17.58 -3.48 -9.62
CA VAL A 171 18.25 -4.67 -10.15
C VAL A 171 17.59 -5.16 -11.43
N THR A 172 18.42 -5.44 -12.42
CA THR A 172 18.01 -5.97 -13.73
C THR A 172 18.43 -7.44 -13.87
N PRO A 173 17.98 -8.15 -14.92
CA PRO A 173 18.43 -9.52 -15.20
C PRO A 173 19.96 -9.71 -15.25
N ASP A 174 20.69 -8.66 -15.62
CA ASP A 174 22.13 -8.69 -15.82
C ASP A 174 22.92 -8.18 -14.60
N THR A 175 22.25 -7.86 -13.50
CA THR A 175 22.90 -7.32 -12.30
C THR A 175 23.68 -8.41 -11.56
N ASP A 176 24.94 -8.11 -11.21
CA ASP A 176 25.75 -8.97 -10.34
C ASP A 176 25.25 -8.87 -8.89
N LEU A 177 24.59 -9.93 -8.43
CA LEU A 177 24.03 -10.01 -7.08
C LEU A 177 25.09 -10.08 -5.97
N THR A 178 26.37 -10.26 -6.31
CA THR A 178 27.47 -10.30 -5.34
C THR A 178 27.98 -8.90 -4.97
N THR A 179 27.59 -7.87 -5.73
CA THR A 179 28.04 -6.48 -5.55
C THR A 179 26.87 -5.50 -5.43
N LEU A 180 25.76 -5.91 -4.80
CA LEU A 180 24.58 -5.07 -4.65
C LEU A 180 24.87 -3.84 -3.77
N GLU A 181 24.37 -2.70 -4.21
CA GLU A 181 24.39 -1.44 -3.47
C GLU A 181 22.99 -0.88 -3.36
N TYR A 182 22.70 -0.21 -2.23
CA TYR A 182 21.42 0.48 -2.06
C TYR A 182 21.33 1.69 -2.97
N SER A 183 20.20 1.80 -3.64
CA SER A 183 19.76 3.00 -4.35
C SER A 183 18.87 3.84 -3.45
N SER A 184 18.88 5.15 -3.66
CA SER A 184 17.95 6.05 -2.98
C SER A 184 16.51 5.68 -3.32
N TYR A 185 15.57 5.93 -2.42
CA TYR A 185 14.16 5.68 -2.72
C TYR A 185 13.66 6.44 -3.96
N THR A 186 14.24 7.60 -4.26
CA THR A 186 13.89 8.39 -5.44
C THR A 186 14.29 7.66 -6.71
N ASP A 187 15.48 7.06 -6.74
CA ASP A 187 15.94 6.27 -7.88
C ASP A 187 15.14 4.98 -8.04
N VAL A 188 14.75 4.35 -6.92
CA VAL A 188 13.87 3.15 -6.93
C VAL A 188 12.48 3.50 -7.50
N ILE A 189 11.90 4.64 -7.13
CA ILE A 189 10.62 5.10 -7.71
C ILE A 189 10.75 5.38 -9.21
N LEU A 190 11.86 6.00 -9.65
CA LEU A 190 12.08 6.28 -11.06
C LEU A 190 12.30 5.00 -11.88
N ALA A 191 12.99 4.00 -11.32
CA ALA A 191 13.12 2.67 -11.92
C ALA A 191 11.75 2.00 -12.07
N ALA A 192 10.91 2.07 -11.03
CA ALA A 192 9.55 1.55 -11.07
C ALA A 192 8.70 2.16 -12.18
N VAL A 193 8.81 3.49 -12.39
CA VAL A 193 8.10 4.19 -13.47
C VAL A 193 8.64 3.78 -14.84
N ALA A 194 9.96 3.63 -14.99
CA ALA A 194 10.55 3.15 -16.24
C ALA A 194 10.08 1.73 -16.60
N ASP A 195 9.88 0.87 -15.61
CA ASP A 195 9.29 -0.46 -15.80
C ASP A 195 7.82 -0.41 -16.20
N MET A 196 7.04 0.52 -15.63
CA MET A 196 5.66 0.76 -16.08
C MET A 196 5.63 1.21 -17.54
N ASP A 197 6.52 2.12 -17.93
CA ASP A 197 6.65 2.55 -19.34
C ASP A 197 7.04 1.40 -20.26
N LYS A 198 7.97 0.54 -19.82
CA LYS A 198 8.39 -0.63 -20.62
C LYS A 198 7.27 -1.65 -20.78
N ALA A 199 6.51 -1.91 -19.72
CA ALA A 199 5.32 -2.76 -19.77
C ALA A 199 4.27 -2.22 -20.76
N ILE A 200 4.03 -0.90 -20.75
CA ILE A 200 3.14 -0.21 -21.69
C ILE A 200 3.66 -0.32 -23.13
N GLU A 201 4.96 -0.13 -23.36
CA GLU A 201 5.60 -0.27 -24.67
C GLU A 201 5.36 -1.67 -25.26
N ILE A 202 5.62 -2.72 -24.48
CA ILE A 202 5.40 -4.11 -24.88
C ILE A 202 3.93 -4.37 -25.18
N ALA A 203 3.02 -3.93 -24.30
CA ALA A 203 1.59 -4.08 -24.50
C ALA A 203 1.09 -3.36 -25.78
N ASN A 204 1.62 -2.17 -26.09
CA ASN A 204 1.30 -1.47 -27.34
C ASN A 204 1.70 -2.30 -28.57
N GLY A 205 2.88 -2.93 -28.56
CA GLY A 205 3.37 -3.80 -29.64
C GLY A 205 2.71 -5.18 -29.74
N ALA A 206 2.01 -5.63 -28.68
CA ALA A 206 1.39 -6.95 -28.61
C ALA A 206 0.21 -7.14 -29.61
N PRO A 207 -0.28 -8.36 -29.86
CA PRO A 207 -1.52 -8.58 -30.62
C PRO A 207 -2.78 -8.07 -29.89
N ALA A 208 -3.92 -8.05 -30.60
CA ALA A 208 -5.21 -7.67 -30.00
C ALA A 208 -5.72 -8.66 -28.94
N SER A 209 -5.22 -9.89 -28.97
CA SER A 209 -5.51 -10.95 -27.98
C SER A 209 -4.72 -10.79 -26.67
N PHE A 210 -3.92 -9.72 -26.52
CA PHE A 210 -3.23 -9.44 -25.27
C PHE A 210 -4.22 -9.36 -24.11
N SER A 211 -3.89 -10.07 -23.04
CA SER A 211 -4.65 -10.10 -21.80
C SER A 211 -3.67 -10.24 -20.64
N TYR A 212 -3.82 -9.37 -19.65
CA TYR A 212 -3.08 -9.41 -18.40
C TYR A 212 -3.97 -9.92 -17.28
N SER A 213 -3.42 -10.72 -16.37
CA SER A 213 -4.11 -11.22 -15.18
C SER A 213 -3.24 -10.94 -13.97
N ALA A 214 -3.72 -10.11 -13.04
CA ALA A 214 -2.98 -9.79 -11.82
C ALA A 214 -2.96 -10.97 -10.85
N ILE A 215 -4.05 -11.73 -10.80
CA ILE A 215 -4.19 -12.98 -10.06
C ILE A 215 -4.93 -14.02 -10.90
N ALA A 216 -5.03 -15.25 -10.42
CA ALA A 216 -5.81 -16.29 -11.09
C ALA A 216 -7.32 -15.95 -11.16
N GLY A 217 -8.01 -16.53 -12.14
CA GLY A 217 -9.45 -16.39 -12.34
C GLY A 217 -9.83 -15.34 -13.38
N THR A 218 -10.89 -15.62 -14.16
CA THR A 218 -11.28 -14.80 -15.33
C THR A 218 -11.82 -13.43 -14.97
N ALA A 219 -12.30 -13.23 -13.73
CA ALA A 219 -12.75 -11.92 -13.24
C ALA A 219 -11.59 -10.93 -13.03
N ASN A 220 -10.36 -11.42 -12.96
CA ASN A 220 -9.15 -10.64 -12.68
C ASN A 220 -8.28 -10.50 -13.92
N SER A 221 -8.92 -10.29 -15.08
CA SER A 221 -8.26 -10.19 -16.37
C SER A 221 -8.60 -8.88 -17.06
N TRP A 222 -7.59 -8.23 -17.61
CA TRP A 222 -7.67 -6.93 -18.26
C TRP A 222 -7.12 -7.01 -19.67
N ASN A 223 -7.82 -6.38 -20.61
CA ASN A 223 -7.35 -6.25 -21.98
C ASN A 223 -6.18 -5.25 -22.06
N LYS A 224 -5.57 -5.16 -23.24
CA LYS A 224 -4.44 -4.26 -23.49
C LYS A 224 -4.64 -2.81 -23.04
N ASN A 225 -5.78 -2.22 -23.38
CA ASN A 225 -6.03 -0.82 -23.08
C ASN A 225 -6.23 -0.61 -21.58
N GLU A 226 -6.97 -1.52 -20.93
CA GLU A 226 -7.16 -1.52 -19.48
C GLU A 226 -5.83 -1.69 -18.73
N PHE A 227 -4.97 -2.62 -19.18
CA PHE A 227 -3.64 -2.81 -18.61
C PHE A 227 -2.77 -1.55 -18.69
N LYS A 228 -2.81 -0.83 -19.83
CA LYS A 228 -2.10 0.43 -19.97
C LYS A 228 -2.61 1.49 -19.00
N ASP A 229 -3.92 1.59 -18.81
CA ASP A 229 -4.50 2.56 -17.89
C ASP A 229 -4.12 2.23 -16.44
N ILE A 230 -4.10 0.94 -16.08
CA ILE A 230 -3.61 0.46 -14.78
C ILE A 230 -2.14 0.85 -14.57
N ALA A 231 -1.26 0.57 -15.53
CA ALA A 231 0.17 0.88 -15.45
C ALA A 231 0.44 2.39 -15.33
N ASN A 232 -0.27 3.23 -16.12
CA ASN A 232 -0.18 4.69 -16.01
C ASN A 232 -0.67 5.18 -14.62
N SER A 233 -1.69 4.54 -14.05
CA SER A 233 -2.21 4.90 -12.72
C SER A 233 -1.19 4.62 -11.62
N TYR A 234 -0.50 3.47 -11.67
CA TYR A 234 0.60 3.17 -10.75
C TYR A 234 1.78 4.11 -10.93
N ALA A 235 2.17 4.45 -12.16
CA ALA A 235 3.21 5.46 -12.40
C ALA A 235 2.85 6.82 -11.78
N ALA A 236 1.61 7.28 -11.95
CA ALA A 236 1.11 8.50 -11.31
C ALA A 236 1.15 8.40 -9.78
N LYS A 237 0.69 7.28 -9.21
CA LYS A 237 0.73 7.02 -7.76
C LYS A 237 2.16 7.05 -7.22
N PHE A 238 3.11 6.37 -7.86
CA PHE A 238 4.49 6.33 -7.39
C PHE A 238 5.15 7.70 -7.46
N LEU A 239 4.93 8.45 -8.55
CA LEU A 239 5.46 9.81 -8.69
C LEU A 239 4.81 10.79 -7.71
N ALA A 240 3.49 10.71 -7.45
CA ALA A 240 2.83 11.55 -6.46
C ALA A 240 3.38 11.30 -5.04
N ASN A 241 3.73 10.04 -4.75
CA ASN A 241 4.26 9.62 -3.45
C ASN A 241 5.79 9.65 -3.37
N TRP A 242 6.46 10.19 -4.40
CA TRP A 242 7.89 10.47 -4.40
C TRP A 242 8.26 11.50 -3.33
N ALA A 243 7.47 12.57 -3.21
CA ALA A 243 7.67 13.56 -2.16
C ALA A 243 7.30 12.96 -0.79
N ARG A 244 8.17 13.19 0.20
CA ARG A 244 7.95 12.81 1.61
C ARG A 244 7.72 14.01 2.51
N THR A 245 7.92 15.22 1.99
CA THR A 245 7.67 16.49 2.67
C THR A 245 6.98 17.48 1.73
N LEU A 246 6.35 18.52 2.27
CA LEU A 246 5.79 19.60 1.44
C LEU A 246 6.87 20.35 0.65
N ALA A 247 8.07 20.46 1.22
CA ALA A 247 9.21 21.08 0.55
C ALA A 247 9.61 20.32 -0.73
N GLU A 248 9.63 18.98 -0.68
CA GLU A 248 9.88 18.13 -1.84
C GLU A 248 8.71 18.16 -2.82
N ALA A 249 7.48 18.23 -2.33
CA ALA A 249 6.29 18.30 -3.18
C ALA A 249 6.16 19.63 -3.93
N ASN A 250 6.84 20.70 -3.49
CA ASN A 250 6.75 22.02 -4.11
C ASN A 250 7.59 22.16 -5.39
N ASP A 251 7.33 21.28 -6.36
CA ASP A 251 7.90 21.29 -7.71
C ASP A 251 6.79 21.19 -8.78
N PRO A 252 6.36 22.32 -9.37
CA PRO A 252 5.34 22.34 -10.41
C PRO A 252 5.65 21.46 -11.63
N ALA A 253 6.94 21.29 -11.99
CA ALA A 253 7.33 20.50 -13.16
C ALA A 253 7.15 19.00 -12.89
N HIS A 254 7.47 18.54 -11.67
CA HIS A 254 7.21 17.17 -11.24
C HIS A 254 5.71 16.87 -11.25
N TRP A 255 4.87 17.79 -10.75
CA TRP A 255 3.43 17.59 -10.75
C TRP A 255 2.80 17.60 -12.15
N ALA A 256 3.37 18.33 -13.11
CA ALA A 256 2.97 18.21 -14.52
C ALA A 256 3.25 16.80 -15.08
N LEU A 257 4.34 16.15 -14.65
CA LEU A 257 4.63 14.76 -15.00
C LEU A 257 3.62 13.80 -14.35
N VAL A 258 3.34 13.95 -13.06
CA VAL A 258 2.32 13.18 -12.32
C VAL A 258 0.97 13.28 -13.04
N GLU A 259 0.53 14.50 -13.36
CA GLU A 259 -0.73 14.75 -14.06
C GLU A 259 -0.76 14.06 -15.43
N SER A 260 0.37 14.05 -16.15
CA SER A 260 0.45 13.41 -17.46
C SER A 260 0.21 11.90 -17.42
N TYR A 261 0.69 11.22 -16.38
CA TYR A 261 0.41 9.80 -16.14
C TYR A 261 -1.02 9.62 -15.64
N ALA A 262 -1.48 10.44 -14.70
CA ALA A 262 -2.83 10.34 -14.15
C ALA A 262 -3.91 10.59 -15.23
N ASN A 263 -3.66 11.45 -16.22
CA ASN A 263 -4.56 11.66 -17.34
C ASN A 263 -4.62 10.47 -18.29
N LYS A 264 -3.55 9.68 -18.43
CA LYS A 264 -3.52 8.42 -19.20
C LYS A 264 -3.99 7.22 -18.37
N GLY A 265 -4.08 7.38 -17.05
CA GLY A 265 -4.52 6.37 -16.12
C GLY A 265 -6.03 6.18 -16.10
N ILE A 266 -6.48 5.35 -15.19
CA ILE A 266 -7.88 4.97 -14.96
C ILE A 266 -8.74 6.22 -14.74
N GLY A 267 -9.88 6.27 -15.44
CA GLY A 267 -10.80 7.41 -15.43
C GLY A 267 -10.22 8.73 -15.99
N GLY A 268 -8.99 8.73 -16.50
CA GLY A 268 -8.32 9.92 -17.00
C GLY A 268 -8.80 10.36 -18.39
N SER A 269 -8.64 11.64 -18.70
CA SER A 269 -9.10 12.23 -19.97
C SER A 269 -8.37 11.71 -21.23
N ALA A 270 -7.23 11.06 -21.04
CA ALA A 270 -6.39 10.43 -22.06
C ALA A 270 -6.23 8.91 -21.84
N ALA A 271 -7.10 8.31 -21.03
CA ALA A 271 -7.17 6.86 -20.83
C ALA A 271 -7.40 6.13 -22.17
N SER A 272 -6.84 4.93 -22.30
CA SER A 272 -7.00 4.08 -23.49
C SER A 272 -8.28 3.24 -23.45
N SER A 273 -8.92 3.12 -22.29
CA SER A 273 -10.15 2.35 -22.05
C SER A 273 -11.19 3.16 -21.27
N THR A 274 -12.33 2.54 -20.98
CA THR A 274 -13.37 3.07 -20.09
C THR A 274 -13.24 2.56 -18.65
N LEU A 275 -12.11 1.93 -18.30
CA LEU A 275 -11.90 1.41 -16.96
C LEU A 275 -11.82 2.59 -15.97
N THR A 276 -12.67 2.54 -14.95
CA THR A 276 -12.75 3.57 -13.90
C THR A 276 -12.19 3.09 -12.56
N ASN A 277 -11.97 1.79 -12.37
CA ASN A 277 -11.35 1.26 -11.16
C ASN A 277 -10.52 0.00 -11.46
N PHE A 278 -9.39 -0.16 -10.77
CA PHE A 278 -8.64 -1.41 -10.71
C PHE A 278 -9.03 -2.16 -9.44
N ILE A 279 -9.94 -3.10 -9.59
CA ILE A 279 -10.50 -3.91 -8.50
C ILE A 279 -10.12 -5.36 -8.76
N VAL A 280 -9.63 -6.04 -7.74
CA VAL A 280 -9.36 -7.47 -7.77
C VAL A 280 -10.43 -8.18 -6.94
N THR A 281 -10.96 -9.30 -7.42
CA THR A 281 -11.95 -10.10 -6.70
C THR A 281 -11.29 -11.33 -6.09
N SER A 282 -11.61 -11.63 -4.83
CA SER A 282 -11.26 -12.92 -4.20
C SER A 282 -11.85 -14.09 -5.02
N VAL A 283 -11.02 -15.08 -5.39
CA VAL A 283 -11.39 -16.20 -6.29
C VAL A 283 -11.46 -17.56 -5.58
N GLY A 284 -11.69 -17.55 -4.29
CA GLY A 284 -11.82 -18.76 -3.49
C GLY A 284 -11.50 -18.49 -2.02
N PRO A 285 -11.93 -19.37 -1.10
CA PRO A 285 -11.66 -19.15 0.31
C PRO A 285 -10.16 -19.12 0.54
N ASN A 286 -9.67 -18.08 1.20
CA ASN A 286 -8.24 -17.83 1.46
C ASN A 286 -7.38 -17.42 0.24
N VAL A 287 -7.99 -16.99 -0.88
CA VAL A 287 -7.25 -16.51 -2.07
C VAL A 287 -7.46 -15.02 -2.28
N LEU A 288 -6.43 -14.24 -1.96
CA LEU A 288 -6.44 -12.77 -1.91
C LEU A 288 -7.48 -12.22 -0.93
N VAL A 289 -7.09 -12.08 0.33
CA VAL A 289 -7.96 -11.63 1.43
C VAL A 289 -7.60 -10.19 1.79
N HIS A 290 -8.60 -9.32 1.92
CA HIS A 290 -8.39 -7.93 2.35
C HIS A 290 -8.14 -7.85 3.86
N ASN A 291 -7.04 -8.44 4.34
CA ASN A 291 -6.71 -8.52 5.77
C ASN A 291 -6.62 -7.15 6.44
N TYR A 292 -6.17 -6.13 5.71
CA TYR A 292 -6.18 -4.75 6.19
C TYR A 292 -7.61 -4.28 6.55
N ALA A 293 -8.59 -4.48 5.67
CA ALA A 293 -9.99 -4.15 5.94
C ALA A 293 -10.63 -5.07 6.99
N ASP A 294 -10.22 -6.35 7.04
CA ASP A 294 -10.69 -7.30 8.06
C ASP A 294 -10.33 -6.84 9.47
N TRP A 295 -9.06 -6.47 9.68
CA TRP A 295 -8.58 -6.02 10.99
C TRP A 295 -9.10 -4.64 11.37
N THR A 296 -9.09 -3.68 10.46
CA THR A 296 -9.53 -2.29 10.72
C THR A 296 -11.05 -2.23 10.91
N GLY A 297 -11.81 -3.03 10.16
CA GLY A 297 -13.26 -3.12 10.28
C GLY A 297 -13.74 -4.10 11.35
N TYR A 298 -12.86 -4.82 12.07
CA TYR A 298 -13.28 -5.87 13.00
C TYR A 298 -14.06 -5.29 14.18
N VAL A 299 -15.23 -5.86 14.46
CA VAL A 299 -16.14 -5.41 15.52
C VAL A 299 -16.20 -6.43 16.65
N LEU A 300 -16.03 -5.95 17.88
CA LEU A 300 -16.14 -6.74 19.10
C LEU A 300 -17.61 -7.00 19.45
N SER A 301 -17.85 -8.00 20.32
CA SER A 301 -19.20 -8.34 20.78
C SER A 301 -19.89 -7.23 21.58
N ASP A 302 -19.14 -6.25 22.09
CA ASP A 302 -19.64 -5.05 22.77
C ASP A 302 -19.91 -3.87 21.84
N GLY A 303 -19.74 -4.05 20.53
CA GLY A 303 -20.02 -3.06 19.48
C GLY A 303 -18.89 -2.06 19.20
N ALA A 304 -17.76 -2.16 19.90
CA ALA A 304 -16.57 -1.37 19.59
C ALA A 304 -15.73 -1.99 18.47
N GLY A 305 -15.02 -1.15 17.71
CA GLY A 305 -13.99 -1.63 16.81
C GLY A 305 -12.81 -2.22 17.59
N TYR A 306 -12.17 -3.26 17.05
CA TYR A 306 -10.91 -3.81 17.59
C TYR A 306 -9.73 -2.86 17.31
N LEU A 307 -9.71 -2.30 16.09
CA LEU A 307 -8.81 -1.24 15.61
C LEU A 307 -9.65 -0.04 15.15
N PRO A 308 -10.28 0.68 16.08
CA PRO A 308 -11.26 1.72 15.76
C PRO A 308 -10.63 2.90 15.01
N SER A 309 -11.46 3.74 14.40
CA SER A 309 -11.04 4.95 13.69
C SER A 309 -10.46 5.96 14.67
N ASP A 310 -9.30 6.54 14.36
CA ASP A 310 -8.71 7.56 15.25
C ASP A 310 -9.63 8.78 15.45
N GLN A 311 -9.48 9.47 16.59
CA GLN A 311 -10.21 10.71 16.90
C GLN A 311 -10.04 11.78 15.81
N LYS A 312 -8.95 11.75 15.03
CA LYS A 312 -8.77 12.55 13.80
C LYS A 312 -10.02 12.52 12.92
N ILE A 313 -10.60 11.34 12.70
CA ILE A 313 -11.74 11.17 11.80
C ILE A 313 -12.97 11.94 12.29
N ALA A 314 -13.27 11.85 13.58
CA ALA A 314 -14.36 12.62 14.18
C ALA A 314 -14.07 14.13 14.10
N HIS A 315 -12.83 14.55 14.36
CA HIS A 315 -12.41 15.94 14.23
C HIS A 315 -12.51 16.48 12.80
N LEU A 316 -12.20 15.69 11.78
CA LEU A 316 -12.34 16.10 10.36
C LEU A 316 -13.81 16.31 9.95
N LEU A 317 -14.74 15.59 10.59
CA LEU A 317 -16.17 15.70 10.32
C LEU A 317 -16.85 16.82 11.11
N ASP A 318 -16.36 17.09 12.32
CA ASP A 318 -16.96 18.05 13.25
C ASP A 318 -15.89 18.76 14.10
N PRO A 319 -15.05 19.62 13.48
CA PRO A 319 -13.87 20.19 14.12
C PRO A 319 -14.18 21.19 15.24
N GLU A 320 -15.40 21.72 15.28
CA GLU A 320 -15.82 22.68 16.32
C GLU A 320 -16.25 21.98 17.62
N ASN A 321 -16.79 20.76 17.55
CA ASN A 321 -17.28 20.03 18.73
C ASN A 321 -16.43 18.80 19.09
N GLN A 322 -15.67 18.24 18.14
CA GLN A 322 -14.78 17.11 18.39
C GLN A 322 -13.34 17.60 18.59
N PRO A 323 -12.70 17.28 19.73
CA PRO A 323 -11.31 17.66 19.97
C PRO A 323 -10.35 16.85 19.09
N VAL A 324 -9.14 17.40 18.88
CA VAL A 324 -8.04 16.73 18.16
C VAL A 324 -7.44 15.55 18.92
N ASP A 325 -7.57 15.55 20.25
CA ASP A 325 -7.16 14.46 21.13
C ASP A 325 -8.34 14.09 22.02
N TYR A 326 -8.52 12.80 22.29
CA TYR A 326 -9.59 12.39 23.18
C TYR A 326 -9.35 12.92 24.61
N PRO A 327 -10.38 13.39 25.32
CA PRO A 327 -10.21 13.92 26.66
C PRO A 327 -9.56 12.90 27.61
N ALA A 328 -8.40 13.27 28.17
CA ALA A 328 -7.65 12.42 29.10
C ALA A 328 -8.36 12.20 30.46
N ALA A 329 -9.41 12.98 30.75
CA ALA A 329 -10.21 12.80 31.96
C ALA A 329 -11.00 11.49 31.90
N ASP A 330 -10.92 10.71 32.97
CA ASP A 330 -11.62 9.43 33.08
C ASP A 330 -13.15 9.62 33.07
N GLY A 331 -13.87 8.63 32.53
CA GLY A 331 -15.33 8.64 32.43
C GLY A 331 -15.93 9.60 31.38
N VAL A 332 -15.12 10.39 30.68
CA VAL A 332 -15.61 11.23 29.56
C VAL A 332 -16.02 10.35 28.37
N VAL A 333 -17.21 10.58 27.84
CA VAL A 333 -17.69 10.03 26.57
C VAL A 333 -18.08 11.23 25.72
N LEU A 334 -17.53 11.34 24.52
CA LEU A 334 -17.86 12.42 23.59
C LEU A 334 -19.23 12.17 22.97
N ASP A 335 -19.98 13.26 22.77
CA ASP A 335 -21.22 13.22 22.01
C ASP A 335 -20.95 12.87 20.54
N PRO A 336 -21.93 12.30 19.81
CA PRO A 336 -21.75 12.00 18.41
C PRO A 336 -21.47 13.23 17.56
N VAL A 337 -20.68 13.08 16.49
CA VAL A 337 -20.40 14.10 15.48
C VAL A 337 -21.67 14.70 14.92
N VAL A 338 -21.61 16.00 14.74
CA VAL A 338 -22.63 16.83 14.12
C VAL A 338 -22.02 17.41 12.86
N SER A 339 -22.36 16.84 11.71
CA SER A 339 -21.72 17.17 10.43
C SER A 339 -22.74 17.48 9.36
N ASP A 340 -22.31 18.19 8.33
CA ASP A 340 -23.03 18.42 7.09
C ASP A 340 -22.49 17.53 5.94
N ASP A 341 -21.40 16.80 6.19
CA ASP A 341 -20.88 15.78 5.31
C ASP A 341 -21.64 14.46 5.53
N ALA A 342 -22.44 14.07 4.55
CA ALA A 342 -23.26 12.87 4.63
C ALA A 342 -22.41 11.59 4.86
N ARG A 343 -21.12 11.60 4.49
CA ARG A 343 -20.22 10.46 4.67
C ARG A 343 -19.80 10.23 6.12
N ALA A 344 -20.18 11.11 7.06
CA ALA A 344 -20.21 10.74 8.48
C ALA A 344 -21.00 9.44 8.72
N TYR A 345 -21.94 9.08 7.82
CA TYR A 345 -22.60 7.77 7.75
C TYR A 345 -21.62 6.58 7.79
N TYR A 346 -20.44 6.71 7.18
CA TYR A 346 -19.46 5.62 7.10
C TYR A 346 -18.88 5.26 8.47
N GLN A 347 -19.02 6.13 9.48
CA GLN A 347 -18.49 5.94 10.82
C GLN A 347 -19.62 5.52 11.78
N ASN A 348 -19.42 4.40 12.46
CA ASN A 348 -20.36 3.91 13.47
C ASN A 348 -19.96 4.41 14.86
N TYR A 349 -20.89 5.03 15.58
CA TYR A 349 -20.68 5.54 16.93
C TYR A 349 -21.01 4.48 17.99
N THR A 350 -20.15 4.34 19.00
CA THR A 350 -20.44 3.57 20.22
C THR A 350 -19.90 4.27 21.46
N THR A 351 -20.52 4.01 22.60
CA THR A 351 -20.04 4.46 23.92
C THR A 351 -19.12 3.44 24.59
N THR A 352 -18.99 2.24 24.02
CA THR A 352 -18.05 1.21 24.46
C THR A 352 -16.66 1.47 23.87
N PHE A 353 -15.62 1.20 24.63
CA PHE A 353 -14.23 1.45 24.22
C PHE A 353 -13.46 0.17 23.86
N GLY A 354 -14.09 -1.00 23.95
CA GLY A 354 -13.49 -2.28 23.57
C GLY A 354 -12.13 -2.52 24.25
N PHE A 355 -11.10 -2.70 23.43
CA PHE A 355 -9.72 -2.92 23.89
C PHE A 355 -8.89 -1.64 24.12
N LEU A 356 -9.51 -0.46 24.06
CA LEU A 356 -8.85 0.80 24.44
C LEU A 356 -8.76 0.90 25.96
N ARG A 357 -7.53 1.10 26.46
CA ARG A 357 -7.16 1.02 27.86
C ARG A 357 -6.67 2.36 28.38
N ALA A 358 -7.41 2.93 29.34
CA ALA A 358 -7.13 4.26 29.87
C ALA A 358 -5.80 4.32 30.63
N ASP A 359 -5.34 3.18 31.20
CA ASP A 359 -4.06 3.07 31.89
C ASP A 359 -2.84 3.08 30.94
N ARG A 360 -3.06 2.94 29.63
CA ARG A 360 -2.03 3.07 28.60
C ARG A 360 -1.95 4.50 28.10
N ASN A 361 -2.97 4.92 27.36
CA ASN A 361 -3.03 6.29 26.84
C ASN A 361 -4.47 6.65 26.49
N ARG A 362 -5.09 7.51 27.29
CA ARG A 362 -6.48 7.90 27.08
C ARG A 362 -6.66 8.88 25.90
N ALA A 363 -5.61 9.57 25.46
CA ALA A 363 -5.71 10.48 24.31
C ALA A 363 -5.98 9.73 22.99
N LEU A 364 -5.64 8.45 22.92
CA LEU A 364 -5.89 7.55 21.78
C LEU A 364 -7.32 7.00 21.73
N PHE A 365 -8.20 7.46 22.62
CA PHE A 365 -9.57 6.97 22.64
C PHE A 365 -10.38 7.53 21.47
N THR A 366 -11.47 6.84 21.16
CA THR A 366 -12.41 7.21 20.11
C THR A 366 -13.74 6.54 20.41
N ASN A 367 -14.81 7.10 19.86
CA ASN A 367 -16.14 6.51 19.88
C ASN A 367 -16.54 5.91 18.53
N TYR A 368 -15.60 5.82 17.57
CA TYR A 368 -15.90 5.55 16.17
C TYR A 368 -15.12 4.39 15.58
N TRP A 369 -15.74 3.69 14.63
CA TRP A 369 -15.07 2.75 13.73
C TRP A 369 -15.73 2.79 12.35
N ASN A 370 -14.97 2.47 11.30
CA ASN A 370 -15.47 2.53 9.93
C ASN A 370 -16.29 1.28 9.56
N TRP A 371 -17.54 1.51 9.18
CA TRP A 371 -18.50 0.47 8.80
C TRP A 371 -18.52 0.20 7.29
N ARG A 372 -18.14 1.15 6.43
CA ARG A 372 -18.38 1.11 4.97
C ARG A 372 -17.88 -0.17 4.29
N MET A 373 -16.73 -0.69 4.73
CA MET A 373 -16.09 -1.90 4.19
C MET A 373 -16.28 -3.14 5.10
N TRP A 374 -17.22 -3.11 6.04
CA TRP A 374 -17.40 -4.22 6.98
C TRP A 374 -18.01 -5.45 6.29
N ALA A 375 -17.27 -6.57 6.35
CA ALA A 375 -17.67 -7.84 5.77
C ALA A 375 -18.15 -8.86 6.82
N GLY A 376 -18.90 -8.42 7.85
CA GLY A 376 -19.40 -9.36 8.86
C GLY A 376 -18.32 -10.00 9.75
N ASN A 377 -17.20 -9.30 9.97
CA ASN A 377 -15.95 -9.85 10.55
C ASN A 377 -15.39 -11.07 9.78
N ASN A 378 -15.64 -11.12 8.47
CA ASN A 378 -15.23 -12.23 7.63
C ASN A 378 -14.90 -11.78 6.19
N TRP A 379 -13.69 -11.31 5.97
CA TRP A 379 -13.16 -11.07 4.61
C TRP A 379 -12.67 -12.32 3.87
N TRP A 380 -12.88 -13.52 4.43
CA TRP A 380 -12.39 -14.78 3.86
C TRP A 380 -13.37 -15.41 2.86
N GLU A 381 -14.51 -14.76 2.62
CA GLU A 381 -15.51 -15.17 1.63
C GLU A 381 -15.11 -14.78 0.20
N ASP A 382 -15.71 -15.49 -0.76
CA ASP A 382 -15.47 -15.29 -2.19
C ASP A 382 -16.25 -14.10 -2.72
N GLY A 383 -15.74 -13.48 -3.79
CA GLY A 383 -16.52 -12.51 -4.56
C GLY A 383 -16.48 -11.08 -4.06
N TYR A 384 -15.89 -10.80 -2.89
CA TYR A 384 -15.74 -9.42 -2.43
C TYR A 384 -14.75 -8.63 -3.29
N PRO A 385 -15.07 -7.37 -3.63
CA PRO A 385 -14.17 -6.49 -4.36
C PRO A 385 -13.07 -5.95 -3.44
N ILE A 386 -11.84 -5.97 -3.94
CA ILE A 386 -10.66 -5.37 -3.30
C ILE A 386 -10.16 -4.25 -4.22
N PRO A 387 -10.56 -2.99 -3.96
CA PRO A 387 -10.07 -1.85 -4.73
C PRO A 387 -8.57 -1.65 -4.50
N MET A 388 -7.80 -1.69 -5.58
CA MET A 388 -6.34 -1.47 -5.53
C MET A 388 -6.00 -0.02 -5.89
N ILE A 389 -6.68 0.51 -6.93
CA ILE A 389 -6.68 1.93 -7.35
C ILE A 389 -8.09 2.27 -7.83
N THR A 390 -8.65 3.38 -7.36
CA THR A 390 -9.95 3.90 -7.83
C THR A 390 -9.77 5.10 -8.75
N GLY A 391 -10.77 5.37 -9.60
CA GLY A 391 -10.79 6.59 -10.42
C GLY A 391 -10.80 7.85 -9.56
N VAL A 392 -11.44 7.79 -8.39
CA VAL A 392 -11.47 8.86 -7.39
C VAL A 392 -10.07 9.14 -6.83
N GLU A 393 -9.27 8.11 -6.54
CA GLU A 393 -7.85 8.31 -6.16
C GLU A 393 -7.09 9.06 -7.26
N MET A 394 -7.30 8.69 -8.53
CA MET A 394 -6.66 9.37 -9.66
C MET A 394 -7.16 10.81 -9.84
N ASP A 395 -8.44 11.10 -9.58
CA ASP A 395 -8.96 12.46 -9.56
C ASP A 395 -8.31 13.30 -8.46
N TYR A 396 -8.13 12.75 -7.25
CA TYR A 396 -7.47 13.48 -6.17
C TYR A 396 -5.99 13.76 -6.50
N ILE A 397 -5.27 12.79 -7.08
CA ILE A 397 -3.90 13.02 -7.56
C ILE A 397 -3.86 14.11 -8.65
N ARG A 398 -4.83 14.14 -9.59
CA ARG A 398 -4.92 15.20 -10.61
C ARG A 398 -5.22 16.56 -9.97
N ALA A 399 -6.12 16.62 -8.99
CA ALA A 399 -6.45 17.85 -8.28
C ALA A 399 -5.26 18.37 -7.47
N GLU A 400 -4.53 17.50 -6.77
CA GLU A 400 -3.27 17.85 -6.10
C GLU A 400 -2.24 18.41 -7.09
N ALA A 401 -2.08 17.74 -8.24
CA ALA A 401 -1.19 18.23 -9.29
C ALA A 401 -1.56 19.64 -9.77
N LYS A 402 -2.85 19.95 -9.87
CA LYS A 402 -3.33 21.31 -10.20
C LYS A 402 -2.99 22.32 -9.11
N VAL A 403 -3.17 21.96 -7.83
CA VAL A 403 -2.82 22.82 -6.69
C VAL A 403 -1.33 23.16 -6.70
N PHE A 404 -0.45 22.17 -6.84
CA PHE A 404 1.00 22.39 -6.88
C PHE A 404 1.50 23.13 -8.12
N GLN A 405 0.75 23.07 -9.23
CA GLN A 405 0.99 23.88 -10.42
C GLN A 405 0.43 25.31 -10.31
N GLY A 406 -0.26 25.65 -9.21
CA GLY A 406 -0.90 26.95 -9.00
C GLY A 406 -2.21 27.14 -9.77
N ASP A 407 -2.81 26.07 -10.28
CA ASP A 407 -4.08 26.06 -11.02
C ASP A 407 -5.25 25.67 -10.09
N GLY A 408 -5.60 26.55 -9.16
CA GLY A 408 -6.72 26.31 -8.23
C GLY A 408 -8.06 26.10 -8.95
N ALA A 409 -8.29 26.81 -10.07
CA ALA A 409 -9.52 26.66 -10.86
C ALA A 409 -9.63 25.25 -11.48
N GLY A 410 -8.53 24.71 -12.00
CA GLY A 410 -8.45 23.33 -12.47
C GLY A 410 -8.67 22.31 -11.34
N ALA A 411 -8.07 22.53 -10.17
CA ALA A 411 -8.28 21.68 -9.00
C ALA A 411 -9.75 21.64 -8.58
N ALA A 412 -10.39 22.81 -8.49
CA ALA A 412 -11.81 22.92 -8.16
C ALA A 412 -12.72 22.25 -9.20
N ALA A 413 -12.41 22.38 -10.49
CA ALA A 413 -13.16 21.71 -11.54
C ALA A 413 -13.12 20.18 -11.39
N ILE A 414 -11.98 19.61 -10.99
CA ILE A 414 -11.85 18.18 -10.70
C ILE A 414 -12.65 17.84 -9.44
N MET A 415 -12.31 18.46 -8.31
CA MET A 415 -12.88 18.12 -6.99
C MET A 415 -14.42 18.23 -6.94
N ASN A 416 -15.01 19.21 -7.61
CA ASN A 416 -16.48 19.33 -7.70
C ASN A 416 -17.16 18.13 -8.39
N ASN A 417 -16.43 17.38 -9.23
CA ASN A 417 -16.91 16.20 -9.95
C ASN A 417 -16.45 14.87 -9.31
N THR A 418 -16.15 14.90 -8.01
CA THR A 418 -15.76 13.74 -7.20
C THR A 418 -16.67 13.61 -5.98
N PRO A 419 -16.48 12.59 -5.12
CA PRO A 419 -17.21 12.46 -3.87
C PRO A 419 -17.00 13.64 -2.91
N ALA A 420 -15.88 14.38 -3.03
CA ALA A 420 -15.69 15.62 -2.30
C ALA A 420 -16.78 16.67 -2.62
N GLY A 421 -17.15 16.72 -3.90
CA GLY A 421 -18.20 17.55 -4.45
C GLY A 421 -19.55 16.86 -4.41
N ASN A 422 -20.19 16.72 -5.57
CA ASN A 422 -21.57 16.22 -5.69
C ASN A 422 -21.70 14.94 -6.53
N VAL A 423 -20.58 14.24 -6.79
CA VAL A 423 -20.58 13.02 -7.62
C VAL A 423 -20.11 11.85 -6.77
N ALA A 424 -20.99 10.89 -6.50
CA ALA A 424 -20.64 9.69 -5.74
C ALA A 424 -19.60 8.83 -6.48
N MET A 425 -18.79 8.09 -5.72
CA MET A 425 -17.90 7.08 -6.28
C MET A 425 -18.74 5.98 -6.93
N ASP A 426 -18.29 5.49 -8.08
CA ASP A 426 -18.92 4.36 -8.78
C ASP A 426 -17.92 3.19 -8.84
N LEU A 427 -18.23 2.11 -8.11
CA LEU A 427 -17.49 0.84 -8.14
C LEU A 427 -18.20 -0.22 -8.99
N SER A 428 -19.22 0.15 -9.78
CA SER A 428 -19.96 -0.80 -10.61
C SER A 428 -19.03 -1.62 -11.54
N PRO A 429 -19.35 -2.90 -11.79
CA PRO A 429 -20.53 -3.64 -11.31
C PRO A 429 -20.36 -4.27 -9.91
N PHE A 430 -19.33 -3.90 -9.15
CA PHE A 430 -19.06 -4.52 -7.86
C PHE A 430 -19.91 -3.92 -6.74
N GLU A 431 -20.36 -4.78 -5.83
CA GLU A 431 -21.07 -4.41 -4.62
C GLU A 431 -20.14 -4.53 -3.41
N LEU A 432 -20.20 -3.59 -2.48
CA LEU A 432 -19.46 -3.68 -1.23
C LEU A 432 -20.02 -4.82 -0.35
N PRO A 433 -19.19 -5.42 0.52
CA PRO A 433 -19.60 -6.57 1.34
C PRO A 433 -20.92 -6.37 2.10
N GLN A 434 -21.18 -5.15 2.58
CA GLN A 434 -22.39 -4.81 3.31
C GLN A 434 -23.68 -5.00 2.51
N VAL A 435 -23.65 -4.65 1.23
CA VAL A 435 -24.78 -4.79 0.31
C VAL A 435 -25.00 -6.27 0.05
N THR A 436 -23.93 -7.01 -0.24
CA THR A 436 -23.98 -8.46 -0.45
C THR A 436 -24.51 -9.22 0.77
N LEU A 437 -24.17 -8.75 1.98
CA LEU A 437 -24.65 -9.32 3.25
C LEU A 437 -26.07 -8.87 3.64
N GLY A 438 -26.66 -7.91 2.92
CA GLY A 438 -27.99 -7.36 3.22
C GLY A 438 -28.04 -6.47 4.47
N ASN A 439 -26.89 -5.94 4.91
CA ASN A 439 -26.79 -5.05 6.07
C ASN A 439 -27.07 -3.59 5.71
N ASP A 440 -26.86 -3.20 4.46
CA ASP A 440 -27.12 -1.85 3.94
C ASP A 440 -27.47 -1.88 2.45
N VAL A 441 -27.71 -0.71 1.86
CA VAL A 441 -27.99 -0.51 0.44
C VAL A 441 -26.90 0.33 -0.22
N THR A 442 -26.70 0.14 -1.53
CA THR A 442 -25.68 0.84 -2.32
C THR A 442 -25.73 2.36 -2.12
N GLU A 443 -26.91 2.97 -2.13
CA GLU A 443 -27.08 4.42 -2.04
C GLU A 443 -26.48 5.03 -0.75
N ASN A 444 -26.44 4.26 0.34
CA ASN A 444 -25.89 4.72 1.63
C ASN A 444 -24.37 4.58 1.72
N LEU A 445 -23.75 3.78 0.84
CA LEU A 445 -22.31 3.49 0.87
C LEU A 445 -21.52 4.24 -0.22
N PHE A 446 -22.22 5.03 -1.02
CA PHE A 446 -21.68 5.88 -2.08
C PHE A 446 -22.27 7.29 -1.94
N LEU A 447 -21.94 7.94 -0.83
CA LEU A 447 -22.35 9.31 -0.48
C LEU A 447 -21.32 10.34 -0.95
N THR A 448 -21.67 11.62 -0.82
CA THR A 448 -20.82 12.75 -1.20
C THR A 448 -20.69 13.74 -0.05
N GLY A 449 -19.58 14.48 -0.03
CA GLY A 449 -19.33 15.55 0.95
C GLY A 449 -20.10 16.83 0.66
N GLY A 450 -20.54 17.06 -0.58
CA GLY A 450 -21.34 18.22 -0.95
C GLY A 450 -20.57 19.55 -0.90
N THR A 451 -19.25 19.51 -0.95
CA THR A 451 -18.40 20.71 -0.91
C THR A 451 -18.40 21.39 -2.28
N THR A 452 -18.49 22.71 -2.32
CA THR A 452 -18.32 23.48 -3.55
C THR A 452 -16.98 24.18 -3.56
N PHE A 453 -16.12 23.79 -4.50
CA PHE A 453 -14.80 24.36 -4.71
C PHE A 453 -14.86 25.47 -5.77
N THR A 454 -14.14 26.56 -5.52
CA THR A 454 -14.13 27.77 -6.35
C THR A 454 -12.82 27.98 -7.10
N GLY A 455 -11.75 27.36 -6.63
CA GLY A 455 -10.38 27.57 -7.08
C GLY A 455 -9.65 28.71 -6.38
N SER A 456 -10.30 29.33 -5.37
CA SER A 456 -9.75 30.41 -4.55
C SER A 456 -9.32 29.97 -3.15
N GLU A 457 -9.47 28.68 -2.86
CA GLU A 457 -9.08 28.03 -1.61
C GLU A 457 -7.58 28.25 -1.35
N SER A 458 -7.23 28.51 -0.09
CA SER A 458 -5.84 28.56 0.33
C SER A 458 -5.21 27.16 0.29
N LEU A 459 -3.87 27.08 0.38
CA LEU A 459 -3.20 25.78 0.48
C LEU A 459 -3.69 24.96 1.69
N ALA A 460 -3.94 25.61 2.83
CA ALA A 460 -4.47 24.95 4.02
C ALA A 460 -5.88 24.39 3.79
N ASP A 461 -6.73 25.12 3.06
CA ASP A 461 -8.06 24.64 2.69
C ASP A 461 -7.97 23.41 1.76
N TRP A 462 -7.10 23.44 0.75
CA TRP A 462 -6.85 22.28 -0.11
C TRP A 462 -6.34 21.07 0.67
N GLN A 463 -5.35 21.28 1.54
CA GLN A 463 -4.80 20.22 2.39
C GLN A 463 -5.84 19.62 3.32
N TRP A 464 -6.71 20.45 3.91
CA TRP A 464 -7.80 19.98 4.76
C TRP A 464 -8.78 19.11 3.97
N ASN A 465 -9.16 19.55 2.76
CA ASN A 465 -10.05 18.78 1.90
C ASN A 465 -9.41 17.47 1.44
N PHE A 466 -8.16 17.48 0.96
CA PHE A 466 -7.47 16.23 0.60
C PHE A 466 -7.36 15.28 1.81
N LEU A 467 -7.03 15.80 2.99
CA LEU A 467 -7.00 14.98 4.21
C LEU A 467 -8.35 14.33 4.49
N LYS A 468 -9.44 15.11 4.46
CA LYS A 468 -10.79 14.60 4.66
C LYS A 468 -11.15 13.54 3.62
N GLU A 469 -10.87 13.80 2.35
CA GLU A 469 -11.19 12.90 1.23
C GLU A 469 -10.43 11.57 1.29
N TYR A 470 -9.12 11.60 1.52
CA TYR A 470 -8.33 10.37 1.68
C TYR A 470 -8.72 9.60 2.94
N SER A 471 -9.08 10.30 4.03
CA SER A 471 -9.48 9.65 5.29
C SER A 471 -10.90 9.10 5.28
N MET A 472 -11.80 9.63 4.44
CA MET A 472 -13.22 9.21 4.43
C MET A 472 -13.60 8.42 3.21
N GLU A 473 -13.25 8.92 2.02
CA GLU A 473 -13.66 8.31 0.77
C GLU A 473 -12.75 7.15 0.38
N LEU A 474 -11.47 7.26 0.66
CA LEU A 474 -10.48 6.25 0.27
C LEU A 474 -10.05 5.29 1.38
N ASP A 475 -10.66 5.37 2.57
CA ASP A 475 -10.37 4.46 3.68
C ASP A 475 -10.66 3.01 3.31
N MET A 476 -9.66 2.13 3.45
CA MET A 476 -9.70 0.74 2.95
C MET A 476 -10.02 0.61 1.44
N MET A 477 -9.92 1.69 0.65
CA MET A 477 -10.17 1.70 -0.80
C MET A 477 -8.91 2.07 -1.60
N GLY A 478 -7.78 1.54 -1.15
CA GLY A 478 -6.49 1.60 -1.80
C GLY A 478 -5.48 0.78 -1.00
N GLY A 479 -4.40 0.40 -1.67
CA GLY A 479 -3.36 -0.41 -1.03
C GLY A 479 -2.56 0.33 0.06
N TYR A 480 -1.61 -0.40 0.62
CA TYR A 480 -0.71 -0.08 1.72
C TYR A 480 -0.27 1.39 1.80
N GLY A 481 -0.60 2.05 2.90
CA GLY A 481 -0.04 3.35 3.29
C GLY A 481 -0.63 4.57 2.57
N LEU A 482 -1.78 4.44 1.92
CA LEU A 482 -2.40 5.51 1.12
C LEU A 482 -2.49 6.85 1.86
N GLN A 483 -3.01 6.85 3.09
CA GLN A 483 -3.19 8.04 3.93
C GLN A 483 -1.84 8.58 4.41
N TRP A 484 -0.95 7.70 4.84
CA TRP A 484 0.39 8.08 5.29
C TRP A 484 1.21 8.77 4.18
N TYR A 485 1.18 8.22 2.96
CA TYR A 485 1.90 8.81 1.84
C TYR A 485 1.33 10.17 1.40
N MET A 486 0.01 10.34 1.47
CA MET A 486 -0.61 11.64 1.24
C MET A 486 -0.26 12.64 2.32
N MET A 487 -0.37 12.26 3.58
CA MET A 487 -0.11 13.18 4.68
C MET A 487 1.34 13.67 4.70
N ARG A 488 2.32 12.80 4.42
CA ARG A 488 3.74 13.19 4.43
C ARG A 488 4.08 14.25 3.37
N ARG A 489 3.60 14.11 2.13
CA ARG A 489 3.88 15.10 1.06
C ARG A 489 3.23 16.47 1.28
N HIS A 490 2.37 16.58 2.29
CA HIS A 490 1.73 17.83 2.72
C HIS A 490 2.15 18.28 4.14
N ASP A 491 3.11 17.60 4.76
CA ASP A 491 3.57 17.79 6.14
C ASP A 491 2.45 17.67 7.21
N LEU A 492 1.43 16.85 6.95
CA LEU A 492 0.23 16.72 7.81
C LEU A 492 0.39 15.74 8.98
N LEU A 493 1.48 14.96 9.01
CA LEU A 493 1.73 14.00 10.07
C LEU A 493 2.06 14.70 11.40
N GLN A 494 1.75 14.03 12.52
CA GLN A 494 2.13 14.50 13.85
C GLN A 494 3.66 14.60 14.01
N PRO A 495 4.16 15.50 14.88
CA PRO A 495 5.59 15.59 15.17
C PRO A 495 6.13 14.25 15.66
N GLY A 496 7.32 13.88 15.17
CA GLY A 496 7.97 12.61 15.50
C GLY A 496 7.44 11.41 14.73
N THR A 497 6.42 11.53 13.87
CA THR A 497 6.02 10.43 12.99
C THR A 497 7.11 10.18 11.94
N ALA A 498 7.48 8.92 11.71
CA ALA A 498 8.43 8.59 10.63
C ALA A 498 7.81 8.83 9.24
N LEU A 499 8.60 9.38 8.33
CA LEU A 499 8.23 9.61 6.93
C LEU A 499 8.62 8.44 6.02
N GLN A 500 9.35 7.47 6.59
CA GLN A 500 9.89 6.31 5.90
C GLN A 500 10.28 5.20 6.85
N PHE A 501 10.32 3.97 6.33
CA PHE A 501 10.95 2.85 7.02
C PHE A 501 12.43 2.84 6.68
N ALA A 502 13.27 2.48 7.65
CA ALA A 502 14.64 2.08 7.35
C ALA A 502 14.62 0.70 6.69
N VAL A 503 15.64 0.41 5.89
CA VAL A 503 15.97 -0.97 5.49
C VAL A 503 15.86 -1.90 6.72
N PRO A 504 15.22 -3.08 6.61
CA PRO A 504 14.98 -3.92 7.77
C PRO A 504 16.27 -4.28 8.50
N GLY A 505 16.28 -4.26 9.85
CA GLY A 505 17.51 -4.43 10.61
C GLY A 505 18.21 -5.77 10.38
N ALA A 506 17.47 -6.82 9.97
CA ALA A 506 18.06 -8.11 9.60
C ALA A 506 18.89 -8.02 8.31
N GLU A 507 18.43 -7.22 7.35
CA GLU A 507 19.15 -6.95 6.10
C GLU A 507 20.41 -6.12 6.38
N LEU A 508 20.28 -5.05 7.17
CA LEU A 508 21.42 -4.25 7.61
C LEU A 508 22.50 -5.10 8.30
N GLY A 509 22.07 -6.02 9.16
CA GLY A 509 22.96 -6.96 9.84
C GLY A 509 23.71 -7.90 8.89
N TYR A 510 23.08 -8.35 7.81
CA TYR A 510 23.73 -9.19 6.79
C TYR A 510 24.89 -8.47 6.10
N TYR A 511 24.71 -7.18 5.78
CA TYR A 511 25.75 -6.34 5.15
C TYR A 511 26.71 -5.68 6.16
N GLY A 512 26.54 -5.93 7.45
CA GLY A 512 27.37 -5.31 8.50
C GLY A 512 27.16 -3.80 8.65
N ILE A 513 26.02 -3.28 8.19
CA ILE A 513 25.64 -1.87 8.30
C ILE A 513 25.06 -1.62 9.70
N PRO A 514 25.49 -0.56 10.41
CA PRO A 514 24.91 -0.21 11.71
C PRO A 514 23.40 0.01 11.61
N GLN A 515 22.65 -0.47 12.60
CA GLN A 515 21.22 -0.26 12.64
C GLN A 515 20.89 1.24 12.79
N TYR A 516 19.95 1.71 11.99
CA TYR A 516 19.36 3.05 12.06
C TYR A 516 17.83 2.96 11.88
N SER A 517 17.11 4.03 12.21
CA SER A 517 15.66 4.09 12.08
C SER A 517 15.18 5.55 12.04
N PHE A 518 13.86 5.78 11.98
CA PHE A 518 13.23 7.10 11.85
C PHE A 518 12.10 7.31 12.86
N GLY A 519 11.68 8.56 13.02
CA GLY A 519 10.63 8.93 13.95
C GLY A 519 11.11 9.14 15.39
N GLY A 520 10.14 9.30 16.29
CA GLY A 520 10.34 9.54 17.70
C GLY A 520 10.26 11.02 18.07
N ALA A 521 9.49 11.32 19.12
CA ALA A 521 9.48 12.64 19.73
C ALA A 521 10.88 13.05 20.19
N GLY A 522 11.26 14.30 19.92
CA GLY A 522 12.60 14.84 20.14
C GLY A 522 13.56 14.66 18.95
N ASN A 523 13.16 13.95 17.89
CA ASN A 523 13.94 13.75 16.67
C ASN A 523 13.36 14.52 15.46
N GLU A 524 12.52 15.53 15.69
CA GLU A 524 11.81 16.29 14.65
C GLU A 524 12.74 17.01 13.66
N SER A 525 14.00 17.23 14.05
CA SER A 525 15.03 17.81 13.17
C SER A 525 15.78 16.80 12.31
N GLU A 526 15.58 15.49 12.53
CA GLU A 526 16.23 14.43 11.77
C GLU A 526 15.51 14.19 10.43
N VAL A 527 16.27 13.97 9.37
CA VAL A 527 15.73 13.56 8.06
C VAL A 527 14.91 12.28 8.22
N GLY A 528 13.75 12.24 7.58
CA GLY A 528 12.82 11.11 7.65
C GLY A 528 11.90 11.13 8.88
N THR A 529 11.87 12.22 9.64
CA THR A 529 10.95 12.44 10.76
C THR A 529 10.12 13.69 10.55
N ALA A 530 8.80 13.59 10.77
CA ALA A 530 7.88 14.72 10.65
C ALA A 530 8.16 15.78 11.73
N ASP A 531 8.20 17.05 11.34
CA ASP A 531 8.41 18.17 12.26
C ASP A 531 7.13 18.59 13.00
N GLY A 532 5.96 18.21 12.48
CA GLY A 532 4.65 18.57 13.00
C GLY A 532 4.21 20.01 12.78
N SER A 533 4.98 20.81 12.04
CA SER A 533 4.70 22.24 11.79
C SER A 533 3.38 22.45 11.02
N ASN A 534 3.04 21.50 10.15
CA ASN A 534 1.77 21.47 9.43
C ASN A 534 0.87 20.29 9.82
N SER A 535 1.09 19.70 11.00
CA SER A 535 0.30 18.58 11.50
C SER A 535 -1.21 18.85 11.41
N TRP A 536 -1.98 17.83 11.04
CA TRP A 536 -3.43 17.87 10.97
C TRP A 536 -4.08 18.44 12.24
N LYS A 537 -3.48 18.20 13.42
CA LYS A 537 -3.95 18.72 14.72
C LYS A 537 -4.05 20.25 14.77
N ASN A 538 -3.26 20.93 13.95
CA ASN A 538 -3.23 22.39 13.88
C ASN A 538 -3.78 22.94 12.56
N LEU A 539 -4.10 22.07 11.60
CA LEU A 539 -4.45 22.45 10.22
C LEU A 539 -5.76 23.24 10.17
N TYR A 540 -6.78 22.81 10.90
CA TYR A 540 -8.10 23.49 10.91
C TYR A 540 -7.99 24.97 11.29
N SER A 541 -7.10 25.32 12.24
CA SER A 541 -6.90 26.73 12.63
C SER A 541 -6.31 27.62 11.51
N LYS A 542 -5.77 27.01 10.46
CA LYS A 542 -5.19 27.67 9.29
C LYS A 542 -6.16 27.73 8.10
N THR A 543 -7.28 27.00 8.16
CA THR A 543 -8.29 27.04 7.10
C THR A 543 -9.12 28.31 7.20
N SER A 544 -9.72 28.71 6.09
CA SER A 544 -10.78 29.70 6.11
C SER A 544 -12.05 29.00 6.61
N ALA A 545 -12.70 29.54 7.64
CA ALA A 545 -13.88 28.96 8.30
C ALA A 545 -15.15 28.85 7.42
N THR A 546 -15.00 28.85 6.09
CA THR A 546 -16.06 28.96 5.10
C THR A 546 -15.82 28.04 3.90
N THR A 547 -15.60 26.75 4.12
CA THR A 547 -16.03 25.76 3.12
C THR A 547 -17.46 25.37 3.46
N SER A 548 -18.40 26.20 3.01
CA SER A 548 -19.84 25.95 3.16
C SER A 548 -20.25 24.72 2.34
N SER A 549 -20.64 23.63 3.00
CA SER A 549 -21.38 22.57 2.31
C SER A 549 -22.78 23.09 1.92
N VAL A 550 -23.30 22.61 0.80
CA VAL A 550 -24.56 23.14 0.21
C VAL A 550 -25.78 22.27 0.57
N ASN A 551 -25.60 21.16 1.30
CA ASN A 551 -26.66 20.17 1.55
C ASN A 551 -27.34 20.24 2.93
N GLY A 552 -27.29 21.41 3.59
CA GLY A 552 -28.48 22.02 4.20
C GLY A 552 -29.16 21.36 5.42
N ALA A 553 -28.71 20.22 5.91
CA ALA A 553 -29.15 19.69 7.20
C ALA A 553 -27.93 19.20 7.99
N VAL A 554 -27.57 19.95 9.02
CA VAL A 554 -26.64 19.49 10.05
C VAL A 554 -27.36 18.39 10.82
N GLU A 555 -26.89 17.15 10.70
CA GLU A 555 -27.48 15.99 11.36
C GLU A 555 -26.56 15.48 12.48
N THR A 556 -27.15 15.06 13.61
CA THR A 556 -26.43 14.30 14.63
C THR A 556 -26.34 12.86 14.16
N PHE A 557 -25.13 12.38 13.88
CA PHE A 557 -24.93 11.03 13.39
C PHE A 557 -24.90 10.04 14.57
N ALA A 558 -26.08 9.56 14.94
CA ALA A 558 -26.29 8.53 15.96
C ALA A 558 -25.92 7.12 15.45
N PRO A 559 -25.65 6.14 16.35
CA PRO A 559 -25.34 4.75 15.99
C PRO A 559 -26.36 4.19 15.00
N LYS A 560 -25.88 3.63 13.89
CA LYS A 560 -26.75 3.06 12.84
C LYS A 560 -26.95 1.55 12.95
N MET A 561 -26.17 0.89 13.81
CA MET A 561 -26.26 -0.55 14.00
C MET A 561 -27.05 -0.90 15.26
N VAL A 562 -28.14 -1.66 15.08
CA VAL A 562 -28.53 -2.65 16.09
C VAL A 562 -27.69 -3.86 15.77
N MET A 563 -26.65 -4.15 16.58
CA MET A 563 -25.75 -5.28 16.38
C MET A 563 -26.55 -6.52 15.95
N PRO A 564 -26.39 -7.03 14.71
CA PRO A 564 -26.87 -8.35 14.39
C PRO A 564 -26.25 -9.30 15.43
N SER A 565 -26.93 -10.39 15.79
CA SER A 565 -26.30 -11.40 16.66
C SER A 565 -24.98 -11.81 16.02
N VAL A 566 -23.86 -11.33 16.56
CA VAL A 566 -22.52 -11.65 16.07
C VAL A 566 -22.44 -13.16 16.15
N VAL A 567 -22.47 -13.84 14.99
CA VAL A 567 -22.17 -15.26 14.95
C VAL A 567 -20.66 -15.30 15.18
N PRO A 568 -20.19 -15.87 16.30
CA PRO A 568 -18.77 -15.91 16.58
C PRO A 568 -18.04 -16.61 15.43
N ASN A 569 -17.15 -15.89 14.75
CA ASN A 569 -16.23 -16.53 13.83
C ASN A 569 -15.14 -17.20 14.67
N THR A 570 -15.21 -18.53 14.77
CA THR A 570 -14.27 -19.36 15.53
C THR A 570 -12.81 -19.23 15.07
N GLN A 571 -12.56 -18.72 13.86
CA GLN A 571 -11.20 -18.47 13.36
C GLN A 571 -10.59 -17.17 13.87
N ASN A 572 -11.41 -16.15 14.16
CA ASN A 572 -10.93 -14.86 14.68
C ASN A 572 -10.96 -14.81 16.22
N GLU A 573 -11.88 -15.53 16.89
CA GLU A 573 -11.80 -15.70 18.36
C GLU A 573 -10.52 -16.41 18.80
N ALA A 574 -10.02 -17.37 18.00
CA ALA A 574 -8.71 -17.98 18.22
C ALA A 574 -7.52 -17.00 18.07
N LYS A 575 -7.71 -15.86 17.39
CA LYS A 575 -6.71 -14.78 17.27
C LYS A 575 -6.77 -13.80 18.45
N ILE A 576 -7.89 -13.72 19.17
CA ILE A 576 -8.11 -12.80 20.30
C ILE A 576 -7.62 -13.43 21.62
N ASP A 577 -7.58 -14.77 21.72
CA ASP A 577 -7.10 -15.53 22.88
C ASP A 577 -5.58 -15.83 22.88
N GLN A 578 -4.81 -15.26 21.94
CA GLN A 578 -3.33 -15.31 21.88
C GLN A 578 -2.75 -13.89 21.97
#